data_AF-A0A9D8AEB2-F1
#
_entry.id   AF-A0A9D8AEB2-F1
#
_cell.length_a   1.000
_cell.length_b   1.000
_cell.length_c   1.000
_cell.angle_alpha   90.00
_cell.angle_beta   90.00
_cell.angle_gamma   90.00
#
_symmetry.space_group_name_H-M   'P 1'
#
loop_
_entity.id
_entity.type
_entity.pdbx_description
1 polymer ?
#
loop_
_entity_poly.entity_id
_entity_poly.type
_entity_poly.pdbx_seq_one_letter_code
_entity_poly.pdbx_strand_id
1 'polypeptide(L)'
;AWGFLAVRTNGLAPYPGESDEWWADRVTILQALGVLDPDGNPTPRLDVVAGADVARLSAEAFDVERNKMIETCSQCHSENFARGELEKGDEIIRRGDELLAEAIRIIADLYKDKLLEKPDHYAYDFPDLLAFHDAPTPIEQTLFVMHLKHRMRLFQGAFHNNPDYTLWYGWNEMVMDLTEIKHMAADIRKDAEGGFFSKLFK
;
A
#
# COMPACT_ATOMS: atom_id res chain seq x y z
N ALA A 1 -0.32 14.08 -10.33
CA ALA A 1 -1.63 13.42 -10.28
C ALA A 1 -1.87 12.70 -8.96
N TRP A 2 -1.14 11.62 -8.66
CA TRP A 2 -1.40 10.64 -7.60
C TRP A 2 -1.44 11.07 -6.11
N GLY A 3 -1.11 12.32 -5.75
CA GLY A 3 -0.93 12.72 -4.35
C GLY A 3 0.32 12.09 -3.71
N PHE A 4 0.47 12.24 -2.39
CA PHE A 4 1.65 11.77 -1.66
C PHE A 4 1.70 10.23 -1.55
N LEU A 5 0.59 9.60 -1.18
CA LEU A 5 0.55 8.16 -0.92
C LEU A 5 0.39 7.30 -2.19
N ALA A 6 0.32 7.92 -3.37
CA ALA A 6 -0.03 7.26 -4.62
C ALA A 6 -1.29 6.40 -4.51
N VAL A 7 -2.35 6.97 -3.97
CA VAL A 7 -3.67 6.36 -3.88
C VAL A 7 -4.66 7.28 -4.61
N ARG A 8 -5.42 6.72 -5.55
CA ARG A 8 -6.53 7.43 -6.22
C ARG A 8 -7.84 6.68 -6.04
N THR A 9 -8.98 7.37 -6.00
CA THR A 9 -10.30 6.75 -5.95
C THR A 9 -11.31 7.63 -6.68
N ASN A 10 -12.54 7.13 -6.84
CA ASN A 10 -13.69 7.94 -7.22
C ASN A 10 -14.74 7.88 -6.10
N GLY A 11 -14.54 8.64 -5.04
CA GLY A 11 -15.23 8.42 -3.77
C GLY A 11 -14.76 7.10 -3.13
N LEU A 12 -15.72 6.24 -2.77
CA LEU A 12 -15.46 4.88 -2.25
C LEU A 12 -15.60 3.81 -3.35
N ALA A 13 -15.26 4.17 -4.59
CA ALA A 13 -15.34 3.32 -5.77
C ALA A 13 -14.03 3.39 -6.58
N PRO A 14 -13.76 2.40 -7.45
CA PRO A 14 -12.61 2.44 -8.34
C PRO A 14 -12.59 3.68 -9.21
N TYR A 15 -11.39 4.09 -9.61
CA TYR A 15 -11.26 5.07 -10.67
C TYR A 15 -11.78 4.44 -11.99
N PRO A 16 -12.48 5.20 -12.87
CA PRO A 16 -13.07 4.65 -14.08
C PRO A 16 -12.08 3.86 -14.95
N GLY A 17 -12.45 2.63 -15.32
CA GLY A 17 -11.63 1.75 -16.16
C GLY A 17 -10.62 0.89 -15.42
N GLU A 18 -10.49 1.03 -14.09
CA GLU A 18 -9.69 0.11 -13.27
C GLU A 18 -10.41 -1.24 -13.08
N SER A 19 -9.64 -2.31 -12.88
CA SER A 19 -10.18 -3.64 -12.58
C SER A 19 -10.66 -3.74 -11.14
N ASP A 20 -11.61 -4.64 -10.90
CA ASP A 20 -12.09 -4.97 -9.55
C ASP A 20 -10.98 -5.51 -8.64
N GLU A 21 -9.98 -6.19 -9.22
CA GLU A 21 -8.80 -6.69 -8.51
C GLU A 21 -7.95 -5.55 -7.98
N TRP A 22 -7.60 -4.57 -8.82
CA TRP A 22 -6.82 -3.42 -8.37
C TRP A 22 -7.58 -2.58 -7.34
N TRP A 23 -8.91 -2.50 -7.50
CA TRP A 23 -9.75 -1.87 -6.49
C TRP A 23 -9.70 -2.60 -5.15
N ALA A 24 -9.80 -3.93 -5.15
CA ALA A 24 -9.73 -4.73 -3.93
C ALA A 24 -8.38 -4.56 -3.21
N ASP A 25 -7.27 -4.50 -3.95
CA ASP A 25 -5.95 -4.18 -3.40
C ASP A 25 -5.91 -2.79 -2.78
N ARG A 26 -6.49 -1.81 -3.45
CA ARG A 26 -6.55 -0.44 -2.93
C ARG A 26 -7.44 -0.33 -1.70
N VAL A 27 -8.56 -1.04 -1.63
CA VAL A 27 -9.40 -1.13 -0.43
C VAL A 27 -8.57 -1.66 0.74
N THR A 28 -7.81 -2.74 0.53
CA THR A 28 -6.89 -3.27 1.56
C THR A 28 -5.88 -2.21 2.05
N ILE A 29 -5.31 -1.42 1.14
CA ILE A 29 -4.40 -0.33 1.50
C ILE A 29 -5.13 0.78 2.28
N LEU A 30 -6.36 1.15 1.88
CA LEU A 30 -7.17 2.15 2.59
C LEU A 30 -7.55 1.69 3.99
N GLN A 31 -7.79 0.39 4.19
CA GLN A 31 -8.00 -0.21 5.52
C GLN A 31 -6.75 -0.09 6.39
N ALA A 32 -5.57 -0.42 5.83
CA ALA A 32 -4.31 -0.33 6.56
C ALA A 32 -3.87 1.13 6.82
N LEU A 33 -4.31 2.08 5.99
CA LEU A 33 -4.16 3.51 6.27
C LEU A 33 -5.16 4.00 7.32
N GLY A 34 -6.09 3.16 7.79
CA GLY A 34 -7.16 3.50 8.71
C GLY A 34 -8.22 4.42 8.12
N VAL A 35 -8.23 4.64 6.80
CA VAL A 35 -9.26 5.42 6.09
C VAL A 35 -10.59 4.66 6.07
N LEU A 36 -10.50 3.35 5.91
CA LEU A 36 -11.59 2.41 6.07
C LEU A 36 -11.34 1.56 7.30
N ASP A 37 -12.41 1.11 7.96
CA ASP A 37 -12.33 0.05 8.96
C ASP A 37 -12.15 -1.33 8.30
N PRO A 38 -11.85 -2.40 9.07
CA PRO A 38 -11.68 -3.74 8.51
C PRO A 38 -12.89 -4.29 7.74
N ASP A 39 -14.09 -3.74 7.97
CA ASP A 39 -15.33 -4.10 7.26
C ASP A 39 -15.55 -3.25 5.99
N GLY A 40 -14.72 -2.24 5.75
CA GLY A 40 -14.76 -1.36 4.58
C GLY A 40 -15.57 -0.09 4.76
N ASN A 41 -16.00 0.23 5.99
CA ASN A 41 -16.73 1.47 6.26
C ASN A 41 -15.76 2.65 6.48
N PRO A 42 -16.13 3.88 6.06
CA PRO A 42 -15.33 5.08 6.34
C PRO A 42 -15.10 5.33 7.83
N THR A 43 -13.89 5.77 8.18
CA THR A 43 -13.54 6.22 9.52
C THR A 43 -13.39 7.75 9.58
N PRO A 44 -13.26 8.37 10.77
CA PRO A 44 -12.90 9.79 10.89
C PRO A 44 -11.57 10.16 10.24
N ARG A 45 -10.67 9.20 9.97
CA ARG A 45 -9.39 9.46 9.30
C ARG A 45 -9.57 9.79 7.81
N LEU A 46 -10.70 9.40 7.20
CA LEU A 46 -11.03 9.77 5.82
C LEU A 46 -11.04 11.29 5.63
N ASP A 47 -11.66 12.03 6.56
CA ASP A 47 -11.75 13.49 6.47
C ASP A 47 -10.38 14.16 6.60
N VAL A 48 -9.48 13.59 7.42
CA VAL A 48 -8.10 14.07 7.58
C VAL A 48 -7.29 13.82 6.29
N VAL A 49 -7.40 12.62 5.72
CA VAL A 49 -6.74 12.24 4.46
C VAL A 49 -7.24 13.08 3.29
N ALA A 50 -8.55 13.35 3.25
CA ALA A 50 -9.15 14.25 2.27
C ALA A 50 -8.66 15.71 2.44
N GLY A 51 -8.68 16.22 3.67
CA GLY A 51 -8.29 17.59 3.98
C GLY A 51 -6.80 17.89 3.80
N ALA A 52 -5.93 16.89 3.95
CA ALA A 52 -4.48 17.03 3.77
C ALA A 52 -4.00 16.79 2.31
N ASP A 53 -4.91 16.48 1.38
CA ASP A 53 -4.62 16.18 -0.04
C ASP A 53 -3.54 15.08 -0.25
N VAL A 54 -3.44 14.14 0.70
CA VAL A 54 -2.45 13.05 0.68
C VAL A 54 -2.81 11.92 -0.30
N ALA A 55 -4.08 11.84 -0.69
CA ALA A 55 -4.61 10.93 -1.71
C ALA A 55 -5.58 11.67 -2.64
N ARG A 56 -5.77 11.20 -3.88
CA ARG A 56 -6.76 11.77 -4.81
C ARG A 56 -8.08 11.02 -4.71
N LEU A 57 -9.05 11.60 -4.02
CA LEU A 57 -10.31 10.91 -3.69
C LEU A 57 -11.45 11.10 -4.72
N SER A 58 -11.20 11.79 -5.84
CA SER A 58 -12.15 11.86 -6.96
C SER A 58 -11.43 11.71 -8.30
N ALA A 59 -12.13 11.09 -9.27
CA ALA A 59 -11.62 10.94 -10.63
C ALA A 59 -11.34 12.31 -11.28
N GLU A 60 -12.26 13.26 -11.10
CA GLU A 60 -12.10 14.62 -11.61
C GLU A 60 -10.82 15.30 -11.09
N ALA A 61 -10.56 15.24 -9.77
CA ALA A 61 -9.37 15.86 -9.20
C ALA A 61 -8.08 15.19 -9.71
N PHE A 62 -8.10 13.87 -9.89
CA PHE A 62 -6.98 13.15 -10.50
C PHE A 62 -6.76 13.58 -11.95
N ASP A 63 -7.84 13.67 -12.75
CA ASP A 63 -7.80 14.02 -14.17
C ASP A 63 -7.30 15.44 -14.42
N VAL A 64 -7.72 16.40 -13.60
CA VAL A 64 -7.20 17.77 -13.65
C VAL A 64 -5.67 17.77 -13.52
N GLU A 65 -5.13 17.04 -12.53
CA GLU A 65 -3.69 16.97 -12.30
C GLU A 65 -2.96 16.12 -13.34
N ARG A 66 -3.61 15.09 -13.90
CA ARG A 66 -3.07 14.28 -15.01
C ARG A 66 -2.95 15.12 -16.27
N ASN A 67 -3.98 15.89 -16.63
CA ASN A 67 -4.01 16.70 -17.84
C ASN A 67 -2.98 17.84 -17.78
N LYS A 68 -2.80 18.49 -16.62
CA LYS A 68 -1.71 19.46 -16.41
C LYS A 68 -0.33 18.85 -16.65
N MET A 69 -0.12 17.61 -16.20
CA MET A 69 1.15 16.91 -16.42
C MET A 69 1.37 16.62 -17.91
N ILE A 70 0.34 16.12 -18.60
CA ILE A 70 0.41 15.86 -20.04
C ILE A 70 0.74 17.14 -20.81
N GLU A 71 0.05 18.25 -20.52
CA GLU A 71 0.31 19.55 -21.13
C GLU A 71 1.77 20.00 -20.94
N THR A 72 2.31 19.82 -19.72
CA THR A 72 3.71 20.13 -19.41
C THR A 72 4.67 19.26 -20.22
N CYS A 73 4.46 17.94 -20.25
CA CYS A 73 5.29 17.02 -21.02
C CYS A 73 5.21 17.30 -22.54
N SER A 74 4.04 17.72 -23.02
CA SER A 74 3.77 18.02 -24.43
C SER A 74 4.43 19.30 -24.94
N GLN A 75 5.08 20.07 -24.06
CA GLN A 75 5.96 21.17 -24.48
C GLN A 75 7.21 20.64 -25.21
N CYS A 76 7.63 19.40 -24.94
CA CYS A 76 8.84 18.79 -25.50
C CYS A 76 8.59 17.45 -26.21
N HIS A 77 7.59 16.68 -25.79
CA HIS A 77 7.28 15.36 -26.33
C HIS A 77 5.92 15.33 -27.04
N SER A 78 5.67 14.33 -27.88
CA SER A 78 4.31 14.13 -28.40
C SER A 78 3.35 13.78 -27.27
N GLU A 79 2.09 14.17 -27.38
CA GLU A 79 1.06 13.83 -26.40
C GLU A 79 0.93 12.30 -26.21
N ASN A 80 0.98 11.54 -27.30
CA ASN A 80 0.95 10.07 -27.24
C ASN A 80 2.10 9.50 -26.42
N PHE A 81 3.31 10.07 -26.54
CA PHE A 81 4.44 9.66 -25.72
C PHE A 81 4.20 9.98 -24.24
N ALA A 82 3.77 11.21 -23.93
CA ALA A 82 3.51 11.63 -22.55
C ALA A 82 2.44 10.76 -21.87
N ARG A 83 1.34 10.47 -22.57
CA ARG A 83 0.29 9.57 -22.08
C ARG A 83 0.83 8.16 -21.85
N GLY A 84 1.58 7.61 -22.81
CA GLY A 84 2.15 6.27 -22.70
C GLY A 84 3.13 6.11 -21.53
N GLU A 85 3.98 7.09 -21.24
CA GLU A 85 4.88 7.02 -20.08
C GLU A 85 4.13 7.13 -18.76
N LEU A 86 3.12 7.99 -18.67
CA LEU A 86 2.30 8.11 -17.46
C LEU A 86 1.45 6.86 -17.21
N GLU A 87 0.94 6.21 -18.26
CA GLU A 87 0.25 4.92 -18.18
C GLU A 87 1.16 3.80 -17.70
N LYS A 88 2.42 3.75 -18.14
CA LYS A 88 3.41 2.81 -17.57
C LYS A 88 3.64 3.06 -16.09
N GLY A 89 3.69 4.33 -15.68
CA GLY A 89 3.76 4.71 -14.27
C GLY A 89 2.56 4.20 -13.47
N ASP A 90 1.35 4.28 -14.04
CA ASP A 90 0.12 3.76 -13.42
C ASP A 90 0.17 2.23 -13.26
N GLU A 91 0.65 1.51 -14.28
CA GLU A 91 0.84 0.06 -14.20
C GLU A 91 1.86 -0.34 -13.12
N ILE A 92 2.92 0.46 -12.94
CA ILE A 92 3.88 0.23 -11.86
C ILE A 92 3.22 0.40 -10.49
N ILE A 93 2.36 1.42 -10.31
CA ILE A 93 1.59 1.58 -9.06
C ILE A 93 0.67 0.39 -8.84
N ARG A 94 -0.03 -0.07 -9.88
CA ARG A 94 -0.87 -1.26 -9.78
C ARG A 94 -0.11 -2.47 -9.25
N ARG A 95 1.09 -2.71 -9.78
CA ARG A 95 1.95 -3.81 -9.33
C ARG A 95 2.44 -3.61 -7.90
N GLY A 96 2.81 -2.39 -7.52
CA GLY A 96 3.18 -2.07 -6.14
C GLY A 96 2.03 -2.28 -5.16
N ASP A 97 0.80 -1.94 -5.56
CA ASP A 97 -0.42 -2.15 -4.76
C ASP A 97 -0.70 -3.63 -4.55
N GLU A 98 -0.56 -4.46 -5.59
CA GLU A 98 -0.69 -5.93 -5.53
C GLU A 98 0.19 -6.53 -4.42
N LEU A 99 1.50 -6.19 -4.43
CA LEU A 99 2.45 -6.67 -3.43
C LEU A 99 2.12 -6.17 -2.02
N LEU A 100 1.82 -4.88 -1.88
CA LEU A 100 1.55 -4.28 -0.57
C LEU A 100 0.24 -4.82 0.03
N ALA A 101 -0.81 -4.97 -0.78
CA ALA A 101 -2.08 -5.53 -0.35
C ALA A 101 -1.94 -6.98 0.11
N GLU A 102 -1.13 -7.79 -0.58
CA GLU A 102 -0.83 -9.16 -0.12
C GLU A 102 -0.14 -9.16 1.26
N ALA A 103 0.87 -8.31 1.46
CA ALA A 103 1.55 -8.18 2.74
C ALA A 103 0.61 -7.76 3.88
N ILE A 104 -0.28 -6.79 3.62
CA ILE A 104 -1.30 -6.35 4.59
C ILE A 104 -2.23 -7.51 4.97
N ARG A 105 -2.75 -8.25 3.98
CA ARG A 105 -3.68 -9.37 4.20
C ARG A 105 -3.05 -10.45 5.06
N ILE A 106 -1.77 -10.78 4.83
CA ILE A 106 -1.04 -11.76 5.64
C ILE A 106 -1.03 -11.35 7.11
N ILE A 107 -0.71 -10.09 7.42
CA ILE A 107 -0.65 -9.59 8.81
C ILE A 107 -2.07 -9.48 9.40
N ALA A 108 -3.05 -9.05 8.61
CA ALA A 108 -4.45 -9.01 9.03
C ALA A 108 -4.98 -10.41 9.41
N ASP A 109 -4.60 -11.45 8.65
CA ASP A 109 -4.95 -12.83 8.99
C ASP A 109 -4.32 -13.28 10.31
N LEU A 110 -3.09 -12.85 10.63
CA LEU A 110 -2.49 -13.15 11.94
C LEU A 110 -3.26 -12.50 13.09
N TYR A 111 -3.74 -11.26 12.93
CA TYR A 111 -4.62 -10.61 13.90
C TYR A 111 -5.97 -11.31 14.03
N LYS A 112 -6.58 -11.70 12.91
CA LYS A 112 -7.84 -12.45 12.86
C LYS A 112 -7.72 -13.78 13.61
N ASP A 113 -6.60 -14.47 13.43
CA ASP A 113 -6.28 -15.74 14.08
C ASP A 113 -5.82 -15.57 15.54
N LYS A 114 -5.77 -14.33 16.06
CA LYS A 114 -5.31 -13.99 17.42
C LYS A 114 -3.86 -14.42 17.69
N LEU A 115 -3.04 -14.44 16.65
CA LEU A 115 -1.60 -14.74 16.72
C LEU A 115 -0.75 -13.48 16.93
N LEU A 116 -1.32 -12.31 16.64
CA LEU A 116 -0.79 -11.01 17.03
C LEU A 116 -1.71 -10.35 18.07
N GLU A 117 -1.10 -9.70 19.05
CA GLU A 117 -1.81 -8.91 20.06
C GLU A 117 -1.95 -7.47 19.57
N LYS A 118 -3.18 -6.93 19.60
CA LYS A 118 -3.41 -5.54 19.23
C LYS A 118 -2.84 -4.61 20.30
N PRO A 119 -1.96 -3.66 19.95
CA PRO A 119 -1.49 -2.66 20.90
C PRO A 119 -2.60 -1.67 21.28
N ASP A 120 -2.48 -1.03 22.44
CA ASP A 120 -3.51 -0.10 22.96
C ASP A 120 -3.81 1.07 22.01
N HIS A 121 -2.80 1.53 21.27
CA HIS A 121 -2.90 2.66 20.36
C HIS A 121 -3.53 2.33 19.00
N TYR A 122 -3.73 1.05 18.68
CA TYR A 122 -4.42 0.65 17.45
C TYR A 122 -5.94 0.69 17.64
N ALA A 123 -6.63 1.24 16.65
CA ALA A 123 -8.10 1.29 16.64
C ALA A 123 -8.74 -0.09 16.43
N TYR A 124 -8.11 -0.97 15.64
CA TYR A 124 -8.63 -2.28 15.26
C TYR A 124 -7.54 -3.36 15.36
N ASP A 125 -7.95 -4.63 15.42
CA ASP A 125 -7.06 -5.80 15.29
C ASP A 125 -6.63 -5.92 13.80
N PHE A 126 -5.91 -4.93 13.28
CA PHE A 126 -5.53 -4.79 11.88
C PHE A 126 -4.24 -3.94 11.79
N PRO A 127 -3.32 -4.21 10.85
CA PRO A 127 -2.10 -3.40 10.71
C PRO A 127 -2.40 -1.94 10.38
N ASP A 128 -1.73 -1.00 11.05
CA ASP A 128 -1.83 0.45 10.78
C ASP A 128 -0.52 0.97 10.14
N LEU A 129 -0.57 1.32 8.86
CA LEU A 129 0.56 1.88 8.10
C LEU A 129 1.03 3.24 8.61
N LEU A 130 0.18 3.94 9.37
CA LEU A 130 0.48 5.22 9.99
C LEU A 130 0.89 5.09 11.47
N ALA A 131 1.16 3.86 11.96
CA ALA A 131 1.86 3.66 13.23
C ALA A 131 3.35 4.04 13.16
N PHE A 132 3.92 4.15 11.95
CA PHE A 132 5.32 4.50 11.72
C PHE A 132 6.30 3.68 12.58
N HIS A 133 7.05 4.37 13.44
CA HIS A 133 8.05 3.79 14.34
C HIS A 133 7.43 3.05 15.53
N ASP A 134 6.13 3.24 15.78
CA ASP A 134 5.39 2.60 16.87
C ASP A 134 4.79 1.24 16.47
N ALA A 135 5.05 0.78 15.22
CA ALA A 135 4.69 -0.58 14.77
C ALA A 135 5.26 -1.63 15.75
N PRO A 136 4.39 -2.45 16.40
CA PRO A 136 4.74 -3.14 17.63
C PRO A 136 5.55 -4.42 17.40
N THR A 137 5.56 -4.96 16.17
CA THR A 137 6.25 -6.22 15.84
C THR A 137 7.20 -6.08 14.65
N PRO A 138 8.23 -6.93 14.54
CA PRO A 138 9.13 -6.91 13.38
C PRO A 138 8.41 -7.10 12.04
N ILE A 139 7.37 -7.93 11.97
CA ILE A 139 6.59 -8.15 10.74
C ILE A 139 5.85 -6.87 10.31
N GLU A 140 5.34 -6.09 11.27
CA GLU A 140 4.71 -4.79 11.00
C GLU A 140 5.73 -3.70 10.69
N GLN A 141 6.93 -3.75 11.26
CA GLN A 141 8.03 -2.84 10.90
C GLN A 141 8.51 -3.07 9.47
N THR A 142 8.59 -4.34 9.03
CA THR A 142 8.87 -4.66 7.62
C THR A 142 7.77 -4.17 6.70
N LEU A 143 6.48 -4.32 7.08
CA LEU A 143 5.36 -3.74 6.32
C LEU A 143 5.47 -2.21 6.22
N PHE A 144 5.81 -1.54 7.32
CA PHE A 144 6.04 -0.09 7.34
C PHE A 144 7.15 0.33 6.36
N VAL A 145 8.29 -0.37 6.36
CA VAL A 145 9.39 -0.12 5.42
C VAL A 145 8.96 -0.37 3.98
N MET A 146 8.25 -1.47 3.73
CA MET A 146 7.69 -1.79 2.41
C MET A 146 6.80 -0.67 1.88
N HIS A 147 5.93 -0.11 2.73
CA HIS A 147 5.01 0.96 2.34
C HIS A 147 5.70 2.32 2.17
N LEU A 148 6.39 2.83 3.19
CA LEU A 148 6.85 4.23 3.23
C LEU A 148 8.25 4.44 2.65
N LYS A 149 9.03 3.38 2.43
CA LYS A 149 10.35 3.47 1.81
C LYS A 149 10.35 2.85 0.41
N HIS A 150 10.02 1.58 0.29
CA HIS A 150 10.21 0.84 -0.96
C HIS A 150 9.12 1.14 -1.98
N ARG A 151 7.83 1.13 -1.60
CA ARG A 151 6.74 1.56 -2.48
C ARG A 151 6.86 3.04 -2.86
N MET A 152 7.33 3.90 -1.95
CA MET A 152 7.59 5.32 -2.29
C MET A 152 8.72 5.49 -3.32
N ARG A 153 9.79 4.69 -3.24
CA ARG A 153 10.85 4.69 -4.26
C ARG A 153 10.36 4.16 -5.60
N LEU A 154 9.54 3.10 -5.60
CA LEU A 154 8.88 2.59 -6.79
C LEU A 154 7.99 3.66 -7.44
N PHE A 155 7.14 4.32 -6.64
CA PHE A 155 6.27 5.40 -7.09
C PHE A 155 7.08 6.56 -7.66
N GLN A 156 7.97 7.14 -6.87
CA GLN A 156 8.73 8.31 -7.27
C GLN A 156 9.65 7.99 -8.45
N GLY A 157 10.28 6.81 -8.48
CA GLY A 157 11.10 6.37 -9.61
C GLY A 157 10.32 6.29 -10.92
N ALA A 158 9.09 5.75 -10.88
CA ALA A 158 8.25 5.62 -12.06
C ALA A 158 7.88 6.98 -12.66
N PHE A 159 7.49 7.95 -11.83
CA PHE A 159 7.05 9.27 -12.30
C PHE A 159 8.19 10.29 -12.46
N HIS A 160 9.42 9.95 -12.07
CA HIS A 160 10.63 10.74 -12.35
C HIS A 160 11.55 10.06 -13.36
N ASN A 161 11.05 9.07 -14.11
CA ASN A 161 11.77 8.36 -15.17
C ASN A 161 13.13 7.79 -14.71
N ASN A 162 13.20 7.27 -13.48
CA ASN A 162 14.40 6.65 -12.93
C ASN A 162 14.23 5.13 -12.83
N PRO A 163 14.66 4.36 -13.85
CA PRO A 163 14.44 2.91 -13.89
C PRO A 163 15.16 2.16 -12.76
N ASP A 164 16.29 2.69 -12.26
CA ASP A 164 17.05 2.08 -11.17
C ASP A 164 16.29 2.19 -9.84
N TYR A 165 15.69 3.35 -9.57
CA TYR A 165 14.81 3.55 -8.41
C TYR A 165 13.51 2.78 -8.50
N THR A 166 12.92 2.71 -9.69
CA THR A 166 11.70 1.92 -9.91
C THR A 166 11.96 0.43 -9.68
N LEU A 167 13.03 -0.10 -10.27
CA LEU A 167 13.32 -1.53 -10.25
C LEU A 167 14.05 -1.97 -8.98
N TRP A 168 15.29 -1.51 -8.80
CA TRP A 168 16.18 -2.07 -7.78
C TRP A 168 15.88 -1.57 -6.38
N TYR A 169 15.63 -0.27 -6.22
CA TYR A 169 15.35 0.31 -4.90
C TYR A 169 13.87 0.34 -4.52
N GLY A 170 13.00 0.00 -5.46
CA GLY A 170 11.55 0.00 -5.33
C GLY A 170 10.99 -1.42 -5.42
N TRP A 171 10.71 -1.88 -6.63
CA TRP A 171 10.08 -3.17 -6.91
C TRP A 171 10.79 -4.37 -6.26
N ASN A 172 12.10 -4.49 -6.48
CA ASN A 172 12.90 -5.59 -5.95
C ASN A 172 12.86 -5.63 -4.42
N GLU A 173 13.00 -4.48 -3.76
CA GLU A 173 12.90 -4.38 -2.30
C GLU A 173 11.50 -4.79 -1.80
N MET A 174 10.42 -4.36 -2.46
CA MET A 174 9.06 -4.78 -2.09
C MET A 174 8.85 -6.30 -2.22
N VAL A 175 9.44 -6.93 -3.24
CA VAL A 175 9.38 -8.40 -3.40
C VAL A 175 10.13 -9.11 -2.26
N MET A 176 11.27 -8.56 -1.84
CA MET A 176 12.03 -9.07 -0.70
C MET A 176 11.27 -8.89 0.61
N ASP A 177 10.70 -7.70 0.85
CA ASP A 177 9.87 -7.43 2.04
C ASP A 177 8.70 -8.41 2.14
N LEU A 178 7.99 -8.65 1.04
CA LEU A 178 6.88 -9.60 1.00
C LEU A 178 7.33 -11.03 1.32
N THR A 179 8.49 -11.43 0.80
CA THR A 179 9.08 -12.75 1.09
C THR A 179 9.39 -12.88 2.58
N GLU A 180 9.96 -11.84 3.18
CA GLU A 180 10.29 -11.79 4.60
C GLU A 180 9.02 -11.81 5.47
N ILE A 181 7.98 -11.06 5.09
CA ILE A 181 6.67 -11.08 5.77
C ILE A 181 6.04 -12.48 5.71
N LYS A 182 6.09 -13.15 4.55
CA LYS A 182 5.61 -14.54 4.40
C LYS A 182 6.37 -15.49 5.32
N HIS A 183 7.68 -15.33 5.45
CA HIS A 183 8.51 -16.16 6.31
C HIS A 183 8.17 -15.95 7.80
N MET A 184 8.15 -14.70 8.27
CA MET A 184 7.78 -14.36 9.64
C MET A 184 6.37 -14.83 10.00
N ALA A 185 5.40 -14.68 9.09
CA ALA A 185 4.04 -15.16 9.32
C ALA A 185 3.97 -16.68 9.50
N ALA A 186 4.77 -17.43 8.73
CA ALA A 186 4.86 -18.88 8.88
C ALA A 186 5.48 -19.29 10.23
N ASP A 187 6.53 -18.59 10.67
CA ASP A 187 7.17 -18.85 11.96
C ASP A 187 6.24 -18.55 13.14
N ILE A 188 5.51 -17.41 13.10
CA ILE A 188 4.49 -17.06 14.11
C ILE A 188 3.43 -18.17 14.23
N ARG A 189 2.93 -18.68 13.11
CA ARG A 189 1.95 -19.77 13.08
C ARG A 189 2.52 -21.07 13.65
N LYS A 190 3.75 -21.42 13.30
CA LYS A 190 4.44 -22.62 13.78
C LYS A 190 4.68 -22.59 15.29
N ASP A 191 5.05 -21.42 15.83
CA ASP A 191 5.27 -21.26 17.27
C ASP A 191 3.97 -21.45 18.06
N ALA A 192 2.85 -20.96 17.53
CA ALA A 192 1.51 -21.11 18.12
C ALA A 192 1.01 -22.57 18.12
N GLU A 193 1.36 -23.39 17.11
CA GLU A 193 1.00 -24.82 17.04
C GLU A 193 1.77 -25.72 18.02
N GLY A 194 2.66 -25.13 18.81
CA GLY A 194 3.48 -25.82 19.79
C GLY A 194 4.87 -26.02 19.25
N GLY A 195 5.64 -24.93 19.31
CA GLY A 195 7.09 -24.96 19.22
C GLY A 195 7.66 -26.10 20.06
N PHE A 196 8.74 -26.71 19.58
CA PHE A 196 9.42 -27.91 20.11
C PHE A 196 9.49 -28.00 21.65
N PHE A 197 9.56 -26.87 22.36
CA PHE A 197 9.59 -26.80 23.82
C PHE A 197 8.23 -26.96 24.54
N SER A 198 7.10 -26.58 23.95
CA SER A 198 5.79 -26.71 24.62
C SER A 198 5.31 -28.16 24.70
N LYS A 199 5.83 -29.04 23.83
CA LYS A 199 5.62 -30.49 23.86
C LYS A 199 6.58 -31.23 24.80
N LEU A 200 7.65 -30.59 25.26
CA LEU A 200 8.66 -31.19 26.16
C LEU A 200 8.30 -31.02 27.65
N PHE A 201 7.33 -30.15 27.97
CA PHE A 201 6.89 -29.87 29.33
C PHE A 201 5.38 -30.11 29.56
N LYS A 202 4.74 -30.89 28.68
CA LYS A 202 3.44 -31.54 28.94
C LYS A 202 3.66 -33.02 29.19
#